data_AF-A0A0N4XIM9-F1
#
_entry.id   AF-A0A0N4XIM9-F1
#
_cell.length_a   1.000
_cell.length_b   1.000
_cell.length_c   1.000
_cell.angle_alpha   90.00
_cell.angle_beta   90.00
_cell.angle_gamma   90.00
#
_symmetry.space_group_name_H-M   'P 1'
#
loop_
_entity.id
_entity.type
_entity.pdbx_description
1 polymer ?
#
loop_
_entity_poly.entity_id
_entity_poly.type
_entity_poly.pdbx_seq_one_letter_code
_entity_poly.pdbx_strand_id
1 'polypeptide(L)'
;MNRVINWIKSRADHNVVSYSRFGLPGDELDDRPPPTVIHVAPFREDSAEFMAFGTHAQRAAVISAGVGLSLVIFIFLAVFFEFDWYHHEKGVDMGALVGLLLFLLIGMLVHWYIVHGIKSGQPRYLVPFIIIYTMLLVLEAVSFVFVV
;
A
#
# COMPACT_ATOMS: atom_id res chain seq x y z
N MET A 1 -20.33 1.29 16.74
CA MET A 1 -19.25 2.30 16.67
C MET A 1 -18.20 2.12 17.77
N ASN A 2 -18.60 2.11 19.06
CA ASN A 2 -17.64 1.99 20.19
C ASN A 2 -16.78 0.71 20.19
N ARG A 3 -17.33 -0.44 19.75
CA ARG A 3 -16.54 -1.69 19.64
C ARG A 3 -15.40 -1.60 18.63
N VAL A 4 -15.66 -1.01 17.46
CA VAL A 4 -14.65 -0.86 16.41
C VAL A 4 -13.57 0.13 16.84
N ILE A 5 -13.98 1.24 17.45
CA ILE A 5 -13.05 2.25 17.99
C ILE A 5 -12.18 1.64 19.10
N ASN A 6 -12.76 0.88 20.02
CA ASN A 6 -12.01 0.22 21.10
C ASN A 6 -11.08 -0.86 20.56
N TRP A 7 -11.49 -1.58 19.51
CA TRP A 7 -10.65 -2.56 18.82
C TRP A 7 -9.48 -1.91 18.09
N ILE A 8 -9.69 -0.77 17.43
CA ILE A 8 -8.60 0.01 16.79
C ILE A 8 -7.63 0.54 17.85
N LYS A 9 -8.15 1.09 18.96
CA LYS A 9 -7.34 1.61 20.07
C LYS A 9 -6.48 0.51 20.69
N SER A 10 -7.06 -0.65 21.00
CA SER A 10 -6.28 -1.76 21.55
C SER A 10 -5.19 -2.21 20.58
N ARG A 11 -5.41 -2.16 19.27
CA ARG A 11 -4.38 -2.51 18.26
C ARG A 11 -3.25 -1.50 18.16
N ALA A 12 -3.52 -0.20 18.38
CA ALA A 12 -2.51 0.85 18.34
C ALA A 12 -1.48 0.71 19.48
N ASP A 13 -1.94 0.31 20.65
CA ASP A 13 -1.11 0.14 21.85
C ASP A 13 -0.10 -1.02 21.73
N HIS A 14 -0.33 -1.98 20.83
CA HIS A 14 0.57 -3.13 20.63
C HIS A 14 1.86 -2.75 19.88
N ASN A 15 1.92 -1.56 19.25
CA ASN A 15 3.07 -1.09 18.50
C ASN A 15 3.82 0.07 19.19
N VAL A 16 3.37 0.50 20.37
CA VAL A 16 3.98 1.61 21.12
C VAL A 16 4.61 1.07 22.39
N VAL A 17 5.94 1.01 22.42
CA VAL A 17 6.70 0.79 23.66
C VAL A 17 7.15 2.15 24.17
N SER A 18 6.32 2.78 25.00
CA SER A 18 6.72 3.98 25.76
C SER A 18 7.02 3.56 27.19
N TYR A 19 8.30 3.52 27.56
CA TYR A 19 8.67 3.61 28.97
C TYR A 19 8.65 5.09 29.34
N SER A 20 7.67 5.52 30.13
CA SER A 20 7.72 6.87 30.71
C SER A 20 8.80 6.88 31.78
N ARG A 21 9.91 7.60 31.54
CA ARG A 21 10.99 7.77 32.53
C ARG A 21 10.58 8.63 33.72
N PHE A 22 9.49 9.40 33.60
CA PHE A 22 9.19 10.48 34.54
C PHE A 22 7.91 10.26 35.37
N GLY A 23 7.28 9.08 35.29
CA GLY A 23 5.99 8.83 35.94
C GLY A 23 4.90 9.78 35.43
N LEU A 24 3.65 9.54 35.82
CA LEU A 24 2.63 10.59 35.73
C LEU A 24 2.77 11.52 36.95
N PRO A 25 2.32 12.79 36.88
CA PRO A 25 2.33 13.67 38.04
C PRO A 25 1.51 13.06 39.19
N GLY A 26 2.19 12.64 40.26
CA GLY A 26 1.57 11.98 41.42
C GLY A 26 1.91 10.51 41.61
N ASP A 27 2.60 9.86 40.67
CA ASP A 27 3.15 8.51 40.86
C ASP A 27 4.43 8.57 41.72
N GLU A 28 4.59 7.59 42.61
CA GLU A 28 5.88 7.36 43.29
C GLU A 28 6.97 7.18 42.21
N LEU A 29 8.17 7.74 42.47
CA LEU A 29 9.34 7.49 41.64
C LEU A 29 9.53 5.97 41.54
N ASP A 30 9.20 5.41 40.39
CA ASP A 30 9.35 3.98 40.14
C ASP A 30 10.85 3.67 40.06
N ASP A 31 11.44 3.33 41.20
CA ASP A 31 12.85 2.93 41.37
C ASP A 31 13.16 1.55 40.75
N ARG A 32 12.18 0.91 40.10
CA ARG A 32 12.42 -0.35 39.40
C ARG A 32 13.46 -0.14 38.30
N PRO A 33 14.42 -1.07 38.15
CA PRO A 33 15.36 -0.99 37.05
C PRO A 33 14.58 -0.95 35.73
N PRO A 34 14.99 -0.09 34.77
CA PRO A 34 14.31 -0.02 33.49
C PRO A 34 14.30 -1.44 32.88
N PRO A 35 13.19 -1.85 32.24
CA PRO A 35 13.10 -3.17 31.63
C PRO A 35 14.30 -3.40 30.73
N THR A 36 15.16 -4.35 31.12
CA THR A 36 16.43 -4.62 30.44
C THR A 36 16.21 -5.36 29.11
N VAL A 37 15.03 -5.94 28.93
CA VAL A 37 14.64 -6.71 27.76
C VAL A 37 13.20 -6.37 27.40
N ILE A 38 12.99 -5.90 26.16
CA ILE A 38 11.66 -5.75 25.58
C ILE A 38 11.28 -7.11 24.99
N HIS A 39 10.28 -7.76 25.57
CA HIS A 39 9.70 -8.97 25.00
C HIS A 39 8.70 -8.58 23.90
N VAL A 40 9.20 -8.38 22.69
CA VAL A 40 8.35 -8.23 21.49
C VAL A 40 7.78 -9.61 21.17
N ALA A 41 6.45 -9.73 21.12
CA ALA A 41 5.81 -10.96 20.69
C ALA A 41 6.32 -11.35 19.28
N PRO A 42 6.70 -12.61 19.04
CA PRO A 42 7.21 -13.01 17.74
C PRO A 42 6.14 -12.77 16.68
N PHE A 43 6.51 -12.13 15.57
CA PHE A 43 5.60 -11.93 14.45
C PHE A 43 5.21 -13.29 13.88
N ARG A 44 3.92 -13.65 14.00
CA ARG A 44 3.37 -14.89 13.46
C ARG A 44 2.73 -14.59 12.11
N GLU A 45 3.46 -14.89 11.06
CA GLU A 45 3.05 -14.69 9.66
C GLU A 45 1.73 -15.44 9.36
N ASP A 46 1.58 -16.67 9.88
CA ASP A 46 0.34 -17.46 9.70
C ASP A 46 -0.81 -17.06 10.66
N SER A 47 -0.71 -15.94 11.38
CA SER A 47 -1.80 -15.53 12.27
C SER A 47 -3.04 -15.14 11.47
N ALA A 48 -4.21 -15.50 11.99
CA ALA A 48 -5.50 -15.23 11.34
C ALA A 48 -5.73 -13.73 11.05
N GLU A 49 -5.01 -12.85 11.75
CA GLU A 49 -5.10 -11.39 11.61
C GLU A 49 -4.49 -10.88 10.30
N PHE A 50 -3.57 -11.64 9.69
CA PHE A 50 -2.97 -11.33 8.38
C PHE A 50 -3.54 -12.20 7.25
N MET A 51 -4.64 -12.91 7.51
CA MET A 51 -5.29 -13.77 6.53
C MET A 51 -6.56 -13.10 5.99
N ALA A 52 -6.68 -13.01 4.66
CA ALA A 52 -7.89 -12.57 3.98
C ALA A 52 -8.32 -13.66 2.98
N PHE A 53 -9.58 -14.12 3.09
CA PHE A 53 -10.13 -15.19 2.24
C PHE A 53 -9.24 -16.45 2.16
N GLY A 54 -8.64 -16.85 3.28
CA GLY A 54 -7.75 -18.02 3.34
C GLY A 54 -6.35 -17.80 2.74
N THR A 55 -6.00 -16.57 2.35
CA THR A 55 -4.69 -16.21 1.80
C THR A 55 -3.99 -15.20 2.68
N HIS A 56 -2.70 -15.43 2.97
CA HIS A 56 -1.88 -14.47 3.71
C HIS A 56 -1.74 -13.15 2.94
N ALA A 57 -1.84 -12.02 3.63
CA ALA A 57 -1.88 -10.68 3.03
C ALA A 57 -0.66 -10.41 2.14
N GLN A 58 0.54 -10.87 2.52
CA GLN A 58 1.71 -10.72 1.66
C GLN A 58 1.62 -11.55 0.38
N ARG A 59 1.08 -12.78 0.44
CA ARG A 59 0.89 -13.60 -0.78
C ARG A 59 -0.13 -12.95 -1.70
N ALA A 60 -1.24 -12.48 -1.15
CA ALA A 60 -2.24 -11.73 -1.91
C ALA A 60 -1.65 -10.47 -2.55
N ALA A 61 -0.80 -9.73 -1.83
CA ALA A 61 -0.12 -8.55 -2.35
C ALA A 61 0.85 -8.88 -3.50
N VAL A 62 1.64 -9.96 -3.39
CA VAL A 62 2.53 -10.40 -4.49
C VAL A 62 1.75 -10.85 -5.71
N ILE A 63 0.67 -11.62 -5.52
CA ILE A 63 -0.20 -12.06 -6.62
C ILE A 63 -0.82 -10.85 -7.32
N SER A 64 -1.40 -9.93 -6.54
CA SER A 64 -1.98 -8.68 -7.06
C SER A 64 -0.94 -7.84 -7.81
N ALA A 65 0.28 -7.71 -7.26
CA ALA A 65 1.38 -7.01 -7.92
C ALA A 65 1.75 -7.63 -9.27
N GLY A 66 1.81 -8.97 -9.34
CA GLY A 66 2.11 -9.69 -10.58
C GLY A 66 1.01 -9.54 -11.64
N VAL A 67 -0.26 -9.63 -11.24
CA VAL A 67 -1.40 -9.41 -12.13
C VAL A 67 -1.40 -7.97 -12.64
N GLY A 68 -1.26 -6.99 -11.76
CA GLY A 68 -1.25 -5.58 -12.14
C GLY A 68 -0.08 -5.20 -13.05
N LEU A 69 1.12 -5.75 -12.80
CA LEU A 69 2.27 -5.56 -13.69
C LEU A 69 2.02 -6.14 -15.10
N SER A 70 1.38 -7.32 -15.16
CA SER A 70 0.99 -7.95 -16.43
C SER A 70 -0.05 -7.10 -17.18
N LEU A 71 -1.04 -6.56 -16.47
CA LEU A 71 -2.08 -5.70 -17.04
C LEU A 71 -1.52 -4.36 -17.56
N VAL A 72 -0.62 -3.71 -16.81
CA VAL A 72 0.03 -2.46 -17.26
C VAL A 72 0.75 -2.68 -18.58
N ILE A 73 1.53 -3.76 -18.71
CA ILE A 73 2.24 -4.07 -19.95
C ILE A 73 1.26 -4.40 -21.07
N PHE A 74 0.24 -5.22 -20.79
CA PHE A 74 -0.75 -5.62 -21.78
C PHE A 74 -1.53 -4.42 -22.32
N ILE A 75 -2.04 -3.54 -21.45
CA ILE A 75 -2.76 -2.32 -21.83
C ILE A 75 -1.85 -1.40 -22.63
N PHE A 76 -0.59 -1.22 -22.20
CA PHE A 76 0.38 -0.45 -22.96
C PHE A 76 0.52 -0.98 -24.38
N LEU A 77 0.75 -2.30 -24.56
CA LEU A 77 0.91 -2.89 -25.89
C LEU A 77 -0.36 -2.78 -26.72
N ALA A 78 -1.54 -3.05 -26.13
CA ALA A 78 -2.81 -2.94 -26.81
C ALA A 78 -3.04 -1.52 -27.35
N VAL A 79 -2.92 -0.51 -26.49
CA VAL A 79 -3.06 0.90 -26.89
C VAL A 79 -1.95 1.30 -27.86
N PHE A 80 -0.71 0.86 -27.64
CA PHE A 80 0.40 1.21 -28.51
C PHE A 80 0.20 0.74 -29.95
N PHE A 81 -0.38 -0.44 -30.16
CA PHE A 81 -0.59 -0.97 -31.50
C PHE A 81 -1.93 -0.61 -32.11
N GLU A 82 -2.97 -0.36 -31.30
CA GLU A 82 -4.31 -0.06 -31.80
C GLU A 82 -4.55 1.44 -32.02
N PHE A 83 -3.82 2.32 -31.31
CA PHE A 83 -4.02 3.76 -31.42
C PHE A 83 -3.53 4.30 -32.77
N ASP A 84 -4.36 5.14 -33.41
CA ASP A 84 -3.98 5.82 -34.65
C ASP A 84 -3.07 7.01 -34.35
N TRP A 85 -1.76 6.73 -34.33
CA TRP A 85 -0.73 7.70 -34.00
C TRP A 85 -0.65 8.89 -34.97
N TYR A 86 -1.10 8.72 -36.22
CA TYR A 86 -0.84 9.68 -37.28
C TYR A 86 -2.07 10.53 -37.58
N HIS A 87 -2.10 11.76 -37.06
CA HIS A 87 -3.05 12.76 -37.53
C HIS A 87 -2.45 13.54 -38.69
N HIS A 88 -3.13 13.50 -39.85
CA HIS A 88 -2.68 14.00 -41.15
C HIS A 88 -2.16 15.46 -41.17
N GLU A 89 -2.49 16.30 -40.17
CA GLU A 89 -2.05 17.70 -40.08
C GLU A 89 -0.98 17.98 -39.02
N LYS A 90 -0.79 17.11 -38.02
CA LYS A 90 0.08 17.36 -36.86
C LYS A 90 1.20 16.34 -36.67
N GLY A 91 1.21 15.26 -37.47
CA GLY A 91 2.18 14.17 -37.34
C GLY A 91 1.79 13.20 -36.22
N VAL A 92 2.81 12.60 -35.58
CA VAL A 92 2.62 11.68 -34.46
C VAL A 92 2.06 12.43 -33.25
N ASP A 93 1.02 11.90 -32.60
CA ASP A 93 0.54 12.44 -31.33
C ASP A 93 1.55 12.19 -30.20
N MET A 94 2.50 13.12 -30.07
CA MET A 94 3.54 13.11 -29.05
C MET A 94 2.97 13.22 -27.63
N GLY A 95 1.82 13.88 -27.46
CA GLY A 95 1.18 14.02 -26.15
C GLY A 95 0.64 12.68 -25.66
N ALA A 96 -0.10 11.98 -26.51
CA ALA A 96 -0.57 10.63 -26.24
C ALA A 96 0.59 9.67 -25.98
N LEU A 97 1.68 9.76 -26.77
CA LEU A 97 2.84 8.89 -26.64
C LEU A 97 3.56 9.10 -25.30
N VAL A 98 3.78 10.37 -24.90
CA VAL A 98 4.37 10.70 -23.60
C VAL A 98 3.47 10.22 -22.45
N GLY A 99 2.16 10.43 -22.55
CA GLY A 99 1.21 9.94 -21.56
C GLY A 99 1.24 8.42 -21.41
N LEU A 100 1.30 7.70 -22.54
CA LEU A 100 1.36 6.23 -22.57
C LEU A 100 2.67 5.69 -21.99
N LEU A 101 3.80 6.36 -22.25
CA LEU A 101 5.10 6.01 -21.64
C LEU A 101 5.11 6.28 -20.13
N LEU A 102 4.55 7.39 -19.67
CA LEU A 102 4.42 7.69 -18.24
C LEU A 102 3.53 6.65 -17.55
N PHE A 103 2.42 6.26 -18.17
CA PHE A 103 1.56 5.17 -17.68
C PHE A 103 2.35 3.87 -17.50
N LEU A 104 3.13 3.47 -18.51
CA LEU A 104 3.95 2.25 -18.44
C LEU A 104 4.99 2.33 -17.31
N LEU A 105 5.79 3.40 -17.27
CA LEU A 105 6.88 3.54 -16.29
C LEU A 105 6.36 3.62 -14.86
N ILE A 106 5.37 4.47 -14.61
CA ILE A 106 4.78 4.64 -13.27
C ILE A 106 4.06 3.34 -12.87
N GLY A 107 3.28 2.75 -13.76
CA GLY A 107 2.57 1.51 -13.51
C GLY A 107 3.53 0.37 -13.14
N MET A 108 4.60 0.17 -13.90
CA MET A 108 5.63 -0.83 -13.57
C MET A 108 6.32 -0.53 -12.24
N LEU A 109 6.73 0.72 -11.98
CA LEU A 109 7.40 1.11 -10.74
C LEU A 109 6.55 0.83 -9.50
N VAL A 110 5.27 1.19 -9.55
CA VAL A 110 4.34 1.03 -8.43
C VAL A 110 4.14 -0.45 -8.07
N HIS A 111 3.96 -1.32 -9.07
CA HIS A 111 3.81 -2.76 -8.83
C HIS A 111 5.15 -3.41 -8.42
N TRP A 112 6.25 -2.97 -9.02
CA TRP A 112 7.59 -3.43 -8.64
C TRP A 112 7.92 -3.10 -7.17
N TYR A 113 7.54 -1.91 -6.69
CA TYR A 113 7.76 -1.52 -5.30
C TYR A 113 7.06 -2.44 -4.30
N ILE A 114 5.92 -3.05 -4.63
CA ILE A 114 5.32 -4.07 -3.77
C ILE A 114 6.24 -5.28 -3.65
N VAL A 115 6.67 -5.82 -4.80
CA VAL A 115 7.52 -7.02 -4.83
C VAL A 115 8.84 -6.76 -4.09
N HIS A 116 9.45 -5.59 -4.33
CA HIS A 116 10.66 -5.18 -3.64
C HIS A 116 10.43 -4.95 -2.14
N GLY A 117 9.33 -4.31 -1.76
CA GLY A 117 8.97 -4.04 -0.37
C GLY A 117 8.76 -5.30 0.45
N ILE A 118 8.06 -6.29 -0.12
CA ILE A 118 7.84 -7.59 0.51
C ILE A 118 9.16 -8.36 0.60
N LYS A 119 9.96 -8.40 -0.48
CA LYS A 119 11.26 -9.09 -0.49
C LYS A 119 12.28 -8.48 0.48
N SER A 120 12.27 -7.16 0.64
CA SER A 120 13.17 -6.44 1.55
C SER A 120 12.64 -6.35 2.99
N GLY A 121 11.40 -6.77 3.24
CA GLY A 121 10.74 -6.61 4.54
C GLY A 121 10.50 -5.15 4.95
N GLN A 122 10.54 -4.21 4.01
CA GLN A 122 10.45 -2.78 4.29
C GLN A 122 9.10 -2.22 3.85
N PRO A 123 8.17 -1.92 4.79
CA PRO A 123 6.81 -1.50 4.46
C PRO A 123 6.75 -0.13 3.77
N ARG A 124 7.80 0.69 3.87
CA ARG A 124 7.90 2.00 3.19
C ARG A 124 7.69 1.92 1.68
N TYR A 125 8.04 0.80 1.06
CA TYR A 125 7.85 0.61 -0.38
C TYR A 125 6.39 0.29 -0.76
N LEU A 126 5.52 -0.04 0.20
CA LEU A 126 4.08 -0.25 -0.06
C LEU A 126 3.32 1.08 -0.16
N VAL A 127 3.87 2.16 0.38
CA VAL A 127 3.22 3.46 0.49
C VAL A 127 2.79 4.05 -0.87
N PRO A 128 3.64 4.07 -1.92
CA PRO A 128 3.22 4.60 -3.21
C PRO A 128 2.01 3.88 -3.81
N PHE A 129 1.98 2.55 -3.70
CA PHE A 129 0.85 1.75 -4.16
C PHE A 129 -0.43 2.09 -3.40
N ILE A 130 -0.36 2.16 -2.08
CA ILE A 130 -1.51 2.49 -1.23
C ILE A 130 -2.07 3.87 -1.59
N ILE A 131 -1.21 4.88 -1.73
CA ILE A 131 -1.64 6.25 -2.06
C ILE A 131 -2.34 6.28 -3.42
N ILE A 132 -1.71 5.74 -4.46
CA ILE A 132 -2.23 5.81 -5.83
C ILE A 132 -3.57 5.08 -5.94
N TYR A 133 -3.66 3.85 -5.43
CA TYR A 133 -4.89 3.07 -5.52
C TYR A 133 -6.00 3.64 -4.64
N THR A 134 -5.69 4.20 -3.47
CA THR A 134 -6.70 4.88 -2.64
C THR A 134 -7.26 6.10 -3.39
N MET A 135 -6.41 6.91 -4.02
CA MET A 135 -6.86 8.04 -4.81
C MET A 135 -7.73 7.61 -6.00
N LEU A 136 -7.33 6.57 -6.72
CA LEU A 136 -8.11 6.02 -7.83
C LEU A 136 -9.48 5.50 -7.38
N LEU A 137 -9.53 4.71 -6.30
CA LEU A 137 -10.79 4.19 -5.75
C LEU A 137 -11.71 5.33 -5.29
N VAL A 138 -11.17 6.38 -4.67
CA VAL A 138 -11.95 7.57 -4.28
C VAL A 138 -12.47 8.29 -5.51
N LEU A 139 -11.65 8.49 -6.54
CA LEU A 139 -12.06 9.11 -7.80
C LEU A 139 -13.17 8.29 -8.46
N GLU A 140 -13.01 6.98 -8.58
CA GLU A 140 -14.02 6.08 -9.15
C GLU A 140 -15.32 6.10 -8.35
N ALA A 141 -15.25 6.08 -7.02
CA ALA A 141 -16.43 6.16 -6.17
C ALA A 141 -17.18 7.49 -6.34
N VAL A 142 -16.45 8.60 -6.44
CA VAL A 142 -17.02 9.93 -6.72
C VAL A 142 -17.66 9.93 -8.10
N SER A 143 -16.95 9.50 -9.13
CA SER A 143 -17.49 9.41 -10.50
C SER A 143 -18.75 8.53 -10.56
N PHE A 144 -18.77 7.39 -9.87
CA PHE A 144 -19.95 6.54 -9.82
C PHE A 144 -21.17 7.24 -9.22
N VAL A 145 -20.99 8.03 -8.15
CA VAL A 145 -22.10 8.75 -7.49
C VAL A 145 -22.62 9.93 -8.32
N PHE A 146 -21.79 10.56 -9.14
CA PHE A 146 -22.16 11.76 -9.91
C PHE A 146 -22.51 11.49 -11.38
N VAL A 147 -22.04 10.38 -11.96
CA VAL A 147 -22.27 10.01 -13.37
C VAL A 147 -23.41 8.99 -13.52
N VAL A 148 -23.72 8.22 -12.48
CA VAL A 148 -24.90 7.34 -12.39
C VAL A 148 -26.00 8.06 -11.60
#